data_AF-A0A4P9YTU2-F1
#
_entry.id   AF-A0A4P9YTU2-F1
#
_cell.length_a   1.000
_cell.length_b   1.000
_cell.length_c   1.000
_cell.angle_alpha   90.00
_cell.angle_beta   90.00
_cell.angle_gamma   90.00
#
_symmetry.space_group_name_H-M   'P 1'
#
loop_
_entity.id
_entity.type
_entity.pdbx_description
1 polymer ?
#
loop_
_entity_poly.entity_id
_entity_poly.type
_entity_poly.pdbx_seq_one_letter_code
_entity_poly.pdbx_strand_id
1 'polypeptide(L)'
;MADVQRSLEKQFAKENRYQQALVSYQQSLAAFETSAVQSIASTVNNYNELRLKDIEAQMALLRHVHTTAERQDRDAEFAHFYEQHAAHLPNADTPLRSMTATAAYPCLDDPWTSTVRMGRLERKGGLLNTWRECRAVLSAAGYLYCFPISSGIGADEQTDLAQNPSPDVSIYLAHCTLGAHSVEGAAENSFEITERAVDGGGLFRKSHHRYQIRAATRDDMLAWWQALSKHAPTSLKEEEAAAEKEEEKKEEEKKEEEAAAQ
;
A
#
# COMPACT_ATOMS: atom_id res chain seq x y z
N MET A 1 -29.07 -104.98 75.35
CA MET A 1 -27.84 -104.22 75.66
C MET A 1 -26.82 -104.29 74.53
N ALA A 2 -26.47 -105.47 74.00
CA ALA A 2 -25.46 -105.60 72.92
C ALA A 2 -25.82 -104.91 71.59
N ASP A 3 -27.08 -104.94 71.14
CA ASP A 3 -27.48 -104.33 69.86
C ASP A 3 -27.44 -102.79 69.87
N VAL A 4 -27.70 -102.19 71.02
CA VAL A 4 -27.60 -100.73 71.22
C VAL A 4 -26.14 -100.28 71.11
N GLN A 5 -25.22 -101.01 71.76
CA GLN A 5 -23.80 -100.71 71.71
C GLN A 5 -23.24 -100.83 70.28
N ARG A 6 -23.59 -101.90 69.55
CA ARG A 6 -23.20 -102.07 68.14
C ARG A 6 -23.75 -100.95 67.25
N SER A 7 -24.96 -100.48 67.52
CA SER A 7 -25.58 -99.39 66.75
C SER A 7 -24.88 -98.05 67.02
N LEU A 8 -24.50 -97.78 68.27
CA LEU A 8 -23.72 -96.60 68.66
C LEU A 8 -22.31 -96.62 68.07
N GLU A 9 -21.60 -97.75 68.13
CA GLU A 9 -20.27 -97.90 67.51
C GLU A 9 -20.32 -97.63 66.00
N LYS A 10 -21.35 -98.13 65.31
CA LYS A 10 -21.55 -97.87 63.88
C LYS A 10 -21.84 -96.39 63.61
N GLN A 11 -22.60 -95.73 64.47
CA GLN A 11 -22.87 -94.29 64.35
C GLN A 11 -21.58 -93.48 64.58
N PHE A 12 -20.84 -93.75 65.66
CA PHE A 12 -19.57 -93.09 65.95
C PHE A 12 -18.56 -93.30 64.83
N ALA A 13 -18.47 -94.50 64.24
CA ALA A 13 -17.60 -94.73 63.09
C ALA A 13 -17.97 -93.87 61.88
N LYS A 14 -19.27 -93.66 61.62
CA LYS A 14 -19.73 -92.77 60.54
C LYS A 14 -19.43 -91.31 60.84
N GLU A 15 -19.71 -90.87 62.06
CA GLU A 15 -19.44 -89.49 62.51
C GLU A 15 -17.94 -89.19 62.43
N ASN A 16 -17.09 -90.08 62.93
CA ASN A 16 -15.63 -89.95 62.86
C ASN A 16 -15.14 -89.89 61.40
N ARG A 17 -15.69 -90.72 60.50
CA ARG A 17 -15.33 -90.67 59.08
C ARG A 17 -15.76 -89.36 58.43
N TYR A 18 -16.95 -88.86 58.75
CA TYR A 18 -17.42 -87.56 58.29
C TYR A 18 -16.53 -86.44 58.81
N GLN A 19 -16.16 -86.47 60.08
CA GLN A 19 -15.28 -85.48 60.70
C GLN A 19 -13.90 -85.47 60.03
N GLN A 20 -13.30 -86.64 59.78
CA GLN A 20 -12.03 -86.74 59.06
C GLN A 20 -12.11 -86.17 57.63
N ALA A 21 -13.20 -86.45 56.90
CA ALA A 21 -13.41 -85.88 55.57
C ALA A 21 -13.55 -84.36 55.62
N LEU A 22 -14.26 -83.82 56.63
CA LEU A 22 -14.45 -82.39 56.80
C LEU A 22 -13.13 -81.67 57.13
N VAL A 23 -12.30 -82.27 57.98
CA VAL A 23 -10.94 -81.77 58.28
C VAL A 23 -10.06 -81.77 57.03
N SER A 24 -10.07 -82.84 56.24
CA SER A 24 -9.31 -82.91 54.99
C SER A 24 -9.77 -81.85 53.99
N TYR A 25 -11.08 -81.61 53.89
CA TYR A 25 -11.64 -80.57 53.03
C TYR A 25 -11.23 -79.16 53.49
N GLN A 26 -11.27 -78.88 54.81
CA GLN A 26 -10.79 -77.62 55.36
C GLN A 26 -9.32 -77.35 55.04
N GLN A 27 -8.46 -78.38 55.13
CA GLN A 27 -7.04 -78.26 54.76
C GLN A 27 -6.86 -77.98 53.27
N SER A 28 -7.64 -78.65 52.40
CA SER A 28 -7.61 -78.41 50.95
C SER A 28 -8.08 -76.99 50.60
N LEU A 29 -9.11 -76.49 51.26
CA LEU A 29 -9.60 -75.11 51.05
C LEU A 29 -8.57 -74.07 51.49
N ALA A 30 -7.93 -74.26 52.65
CA ALA A 30 -6.89 -73.34 53.12
C ALA A 30 -5.70 -73.27 52.15
N ALA A 31 -5.28 -74.42 51.60
CA ALA A 31 -4.23 -74.49 50.59
C ALA A 31 -4.65 -73.81 49.28
N PHE A 32 -5.90 -74.03 48.85
CA PHE A 32 -6.46 -73.38 47.67
C PHE A 32 -6.53 -71.86 47.82
N GLU A 33 -7.05 -71.34 48.94
CA GLU A 33 -7.12 -69.90 49.20
C GLU A 33 -5.73 -69.27 49.20
N THR A 34 -4.75 -69.93 49.82
CA THR A 34 -3.35 -69.46 49.80
C THR A 34 -2.80 -69.37 48.38
N SER A 35 -3.03 -70.39 47.55
CA SER A 35 -2.60 -70.41 46.15
C SER A 35 -3.32 -69.36 45.30
N ALA A 36 -4.62 -69.17 45.51
CA ALA A 36 -5.41 -68.16 44.80
C ALA A 36 -4.90 -66.74 45.12
N VAL A 37 -4.68 -66.43 46.40
CA VAL A 37 -4.14 -65.14 46.83
C VAL A 37 -2.74 -64.90 46.27
N GLN A 38 -1.87 -65.93 46.28
CA GLN A 38 -0.53 -65.85 45.68
C GLN A 38 -0.60 -65.59 44.17
N SER A 39 -1.51 -66.27 43.46
CA SER A 39 -1.69 -66.07 42.02
C SER A 39 -2.17 -64.65 41.69
N ILE A 40 -3.11 -64.12 42.47
CA ILE A 40 -3.60 -62.74 42.31
C ILE A 40 -2.45 -61.76 42.56
N ALA A 41 -1.72 -61.91 43.67
CA ALA A 41 -0.59 -61.05 44.00
C ALA A 41 0.50 -61.09 42.90
N SER A 42 0.84 -62.27 42.40
CA SER A 42 1.80 -62.44 41.30
C SER A 42 1.32 -61.77 40.02
N THR A 43 0.03 -61.86 39.70
CA THR A 43 -0.55 -61.25 38.49
C THR A 43 -0.50 -59.73 38.57
N VAL A 44 -0.83 -59.16 39.73
CA VAL A 44 -0.77 -57.71 39.98
C VAL A 44 0.67 -57.20 39.87
N ASN A 45 1.64 -57.92 40.46
CA ASN A 45 3.04 -57.54 40.37
C ASN A 45 3.55 -57.56 38.92
N ASN A 46 3.25 -58.62 38.17
CA ASN A 46 3.62 -58.71 36.75
C ASN A 46 2.96 -57.59 35.92
N TYR A 47 1.69 -57.29 36.16
CA TYR A 47 1.02 -56.17 35.50
C TYR A 47 1.71 -54.84 35.79
N ASN A 48 2.07 -54.57 37.05
CA ASN A 48 2.76 -53.35 37.44
C ASN A 48 4.13 -53.23 36.76
N GLU A 49 4.91 -54.32 36.68
CA GLU A 49 6.19 -54.36 35.98
C GLU A 49 6.04 -54.07 34.48
N LEU A 50 5.05 -54.68 33.82
CA LEU A 50 4.77 -54.43 32.40
C LEU A 50 4.33 -52.97 32.18
N ARG A 51 3.51 -52.44 33.10
CA ARG A 51 3.02 -51.06 32.99
C ARG A 51 4.14 -50.04 33.20
N LEU A 52 5.06 -50.29 34.12
CA LEU A 52 6.24 -49.44 34.32
C LEU A 52 7.12 -49.40 33.06
N LYS A 53 7.37 -50.55 32.42
CA LYS A 53 8.13 -50.61 31.16
C LYS A 53 7.46 -49.83 30.03
N ASP A 54 6.14 -49.91 29.91
CA ASP A 54 5.38 -49.17 28.91
C ASP A 54 5.46 -47.64 29.14
N ILE A 55 5.35 -47.20 30.40
CA ILE A 55 5.52 -45.79 30.76
C ILE A 55 6.93 -45.30 30.40
N GLU A 56 7.96 -46.07 30.70
CA GLU A 56 9.35 -45.73 30.35
C GLU A 56 9.54 -45.62 28.82
N ALA A 57 8.96 -46.54 28.05
CA ALA A 57 9.00 -46.50 26.59
C ALA A 57 8.30 -45.26 26.02
N GLN A 58 7.12 -44.90 26.56
CA GLN A 58 6.40 -43.69 26.17
C GLN A 58 7.20 -42.42 26.49
N MET A 59 7.81 -42.36 27.68
CA MET A 59 8.67 -41.24 28.04
C MET A 59 9.91 -41.13 27.13
N ALA A 60 10.51 -42.26 26.75
CA ALA A 60 11.62 -42.27 25.81
C ALA A 60 11.22 -41.77 24.42
N LEU A 61 10.04 -42.18 23.92
CA LEU A 61 9.49 -41.70 22.66
C LEU A 61 9.27 -40.18 22.69
N LEU A 62 8.64 -39.67 23.74
CA LEU A 62 8.39 -38.22 23.86
C LEU A 62 9.69 -37.41 23.88
N ARG A 63 10.71 -37.88 24.60
CA ARG A 63 12.05 -37.27 24.58
C ARG A 63 12.68 -37.33 23.19
N HIS A 64 12.50 -38.43 22.46
CA HIS A 64 13.01 -38.55 21.11
C HIS A 64 12.33 -37.56 20.15
N VAL A 65 11.01 -37.42 20.21
CA VAL A 65 10.27 -36.43 19.41
C VAL A 65 10.76 -35.01 19.74
N HIS A 66 10.89 -34.67 21.02
CA HIS A 66 11.39 -33.36 21.44
C HIS A 66 12.79 -33.06 20.89
N THR A 67 13.74 -33.97 21.11
CA THR A 67 15.11 -33.80 20.62
C THR A 67 15.20 -33.74 19.10
N THR A 68 14.32 -34.44 18.38
CA THR A 68 14.24 -34.37 16.92
C THR A 68 13.71 -33.01 16.46
N ALA A 69 12.66 -32.51 17.10
CA ALA A 69 12.09 -31.19 16.81
C ALA A 69 13.07 -30.05 17.13
N GLU A 70 13.83 -30.14 18.23
CA GLU A 70 14.85 -29.15 18.57
C GLU A 70 16.08 -29.16 17.65
N ARG A 71 16.41 -30.33 17.09
CA ARG A 71 17.53 -30.47 16.14
C ARG A 71 17.20 -29.99 14.74
N GLN A 72 15.91 -29.88 14.40
CA GLN A 72 15.50 -29.41 13.09
C GLN A 72 15.89 -27.93 12.95
N ASP A 73 16.67 -27.63 11.92
CA ASP A 73 17.01 -26.26 11.60
C ASP A 73 15.73 -25.50 11.18
N ARG A 74 15.52 -24.33 11.78
CA ARG A 74 14.29 -23.56 11.62
C ARG A 74 14.09 -23.11 10.19
N ASP A 75 15.18 -22.87 9.48
CA ASP A 75 15.14 -22.32 8.13
C ASP A 75 15.21 -23.42 7.05
N ALA A 76 15.53 -24.67 7.40
CA ALA A 76 15.73 -25.74 6.42
C ALA A 76 14.50 -26.01 5.54
N GLU A 77 13.31 -26.05 6.14
CA GLU A 77 12.05 -26.26 5.40
C GLU A 77 11.76 -25.10 4.45
N PHE A 78 11.97 -23.86 4.92
CA PHE A 78 11.72 -22.68 4.11
C PHE A 78 12.77 -22.52 3.01
N ALA A 79 14.04 -22.83 3.28
CA ALA A 79 15.10 -22.88 2.29
C ALA A 79 14.79 -23.92 1.21
N HIS A 80 14.35 -25.12 1.61
CA HIS A 80 13.95 -26.16 0.67
C HIS A 80 12.75 -25.73 -0.18
N PHE A 81 11.76 -25.08 0.42
CA PHE A 81 10.63 -24.51 -0.31
C PHE A 81 11.10 -23.46 -1.33
N TYR A 82 12.01 -22.56 -0.93
CA TYR A 82 12.56 -21.52 -1.80
C TYR A 82 13.31 -22.14 -2.99
N GLU A 83 14.16 -23.14 -2.76
CA GLU A 83 14.89 -23.85 -3.81
C GLU A 83 13.94 -24.52 -4.82
N GLN A 84 12.89 -25.19 -4.34
CA GLN A 84 11.92 -25.86 -5.21
C GLN A 84 11.09 -24.89 -6.05
N HIS A 85 10.77 -23.71 -5.50
CA HIS A 85 9.85 -22.74 -6.11
C HIS A 85 10.57 -21.48 -6.61
N ALA A 86 11.89 -21.50 -6.72
CA ALA A 86 12.71 -20.35 -7.07
C ALA A 86 12.28 -19.68 -8.39
N ALA A 87 11.79 -20.46 -9.36
CA ALA A 87 11.29 -19.94 -10.64
C ALA A 87 9.99 -19.13 -10.51
N HIS A 88 9.21 -19.34 -9.45
CA HIS A 88 7.93 -18.69 -9.21
C HIS A 88 7.99 -17.61 -8.13
N LEU A 89 9.06 -17.58 -7.34
CA LEU A 89 9.24 -16.63 -6.26
C LEU A 89 9.95 -15.36 -6.76
N PRO A 90 9.55 -14.18 -6.30
CA PRO A 90 10.29 -12.95 -6.56
C PRO A 90 11.70 -13.06 -5.97
N ASN A 91 12.71 -12.79 -6.79
CA ASN A 91 14.08 -12.66 -6.29
C ASN A 91 14.23 -11.31 -5.59
N ALA A 92 14.72 -11.31 -4.35
CA ALA A 92 14.94 -10.10 -3.55
C ALA A 92 15.97 -9.15 -4.20
N ASP A 93 16.89 -9.67 -5.00
CA ASP A 93 17.87 -8.88 -5.75
C ASP A 93 17.29 -8.26 -7.03
N THR A 94 16.04 -8.59 -7.40
CA THR A 94 15.40 -7.97 -8.56
C THR A 94 15.14 -6.50 -8.21
N PRO A 95 15.73 -5.54 -8.93
CA PRO A 95 15.50 -4.14 -8.66
C PRO A 95 14.02 -3.81 -8.82
N LEU A 96 13.51 -2.97 -7.92
CA LEU A 96 12.15 -2.47 -8.03
C LEU A 96 11.99 -1.73 -9.36
N ARG A 97 10.89 -2.00 -10.05
CA ARG A 97 10.58 -1.31 -11.30
C ARG A 97 10.30 0.16 -11.00
N SER A 98 10.94 1.04 -11.74
CA SER A 98 10.69 2.48 -11.71
C SER A 98 10.25 2.95 -13.09
N MET A 99 9.31 3.90 -13.14
CA MET A 99 8.87 4.51 -14.41
C MET A 99 10.03 5.17 -15.15
N THR A 100 10.96 5.80 -14.42
CA THR A 100 12.08 6.55 -15.01
C THR A 100 13.20 5.65 -15.51
N ALA A 101 13.40 4.48 -14.89
CA ALA A 101 14.56 3.63 -15.16
C ALA A 101 14.23 2.32 -15.89
N THR A 102 13.02 1.78 -15.72
CA THR A 102 12.68 0.41 -16.15
C THR A 102 11.47 0.32 -17.07
N ALA A 103 10.61 1.35 -17.10
CA ALA A 103 9.42 1.33 -17.94
C ALA A 103 9.78 1.80 -19.36
N ALA A 104 9.68 0.89 -20.33
CA ALA A 104 9.68 1.21 -21.75
C ALA A 104 8.28 0.96 -22.31
N TYR A 105 7.66 1.98 -22.88
CA TYR A 105 6.38 1.87 -23.57
C TYR A 105 6.41 2.70 -24.85
N PRO A 106 5.58 2.36 -25.86
CA PRO A 106 5.53 3.11 -27.11
C PRO A 106 5.24 4.60 -26.85
N CYS A 107 5.95 5.48 -27.56
CA CYS A 107 5.81 6.95 -27.45
C CYS A 107 6.25 7.57 -26.11
N LEU A 108 7.00 6.84 -25.26
CA LEU A 108 7.61 7.42 -24.05
C LEU A 108 8.49 8.65 -24.38
N ASP A 109 9.36 8.53 -25.38
CA ASP A 109 10.28 9.58 -25.81
C ASP A 109 9.76 10.38 -27.01
N ASP A 110 8.44 10.46 -27.21
CA ASP A 110 7.88 11.26 -28.31
C ASP A 110 8.21 12.75 -28.08
N PRO A 111 8.93 13.43 -28.99
CA PRO A 111 9.27 14.83 -28.84
C PRO A 111 8.05 15.74 -28.62
N TRP A 112 6.87 15.37 -29.14
CA TRP A 112 5.66 16.17 -29.03
C TRP A 112 5.03 16.15 -27.63
N THR A 113 5.22 15.07 -26.87
CA THR A 113 4.71 14.94 -25.50
C THR A 113 5.71 15.43 -24.44
N SER A 114 6.92 15.78 -24.87
CA SER A 114 7.94 16.33 -23.98
C SER A 114 7.50 17.65 -23.33
N THR A 115 7.88 17.83 -22.06
CA THR A 115 7.58 19.05 -21.30
C THR A 115 8.66 20.09 -21.57
N VAL A 116 8.28 21.24 -22.13
CA VAL A 116 9.17 22.38 -22.38
C VAL A 116 9.41 23.17 -21.10
N ARG A 117 8.35 23.40 -20.32
CA ARG A 117 8.41 24.13 -19.05
C ARG A 117 7.32 23.67 -18.10
N MET A 118 7.64 23.59 -16.81
CA MET A 118 6.69 23.27 -15.75
C MET A 118 6.93 24.22 -14.56
N GLY A 119 5.86 24.64 -13.90
CA GLY A 119 5.97 25.60 -12.79
C GLY A 119 4.62 25.99 -12.18
N ARG A 120 4.65 26.85 -11.17
CA ARG A 120 3.44 27.38 -10.54
C ARG A 120 3.04 28.69 -11.21
N LEU A 121 1.78 28.79 -11.62
CA LEU A 121 1.19 30.02 -12.13
C LEU A 121 -0.12 30.29 -11.41
N GLU A 122 -0.52 31.54 -11.34
CA GLU A 122 -1.85 31.92 -10.89
C GLU A 122 -2.66 32.36 -12.08
N ARG A 123 -3.86 31.81 -12.22
CA ARG A 123 -4.78 32.15 -13.29
C ARG A 123 -6.03 32.78 -12.70
N LYS A 124 -6.51 33.83 -13.34
CA LYS A 124 -7.82 34.40 -13.04
C LYS A 124 -8.90 33.55 -13.67
N GLY A 125 -9.91 33.14 -12.90
CA GLY A 125 -10.99 32.32 -13.42
C GLY A 125 -12.11 32.03 -12.45
N GLY A 126 -13.10 31.26 -12.93
CA GLY A 126 -14.34 30.98 -12.20
C GLY A 126 -15.34 32.13 -12.25
N LEU A 127 -16.51 31.93 -11.65
CA LEU A 127 -17.62 32.88 -11.73
C LEU A 127 -17.34 34.23 -11.04
N LEU A 128 -16.42 34.22 -10.06
CA LEU A 128 -16.03 35.38 -9.26
C LEU A 128 -14.73 36.06 -9.74
N ASN A 129 -14.14 35.62 -10.86
CA ASN A 129 -12.89 36.16 -11.40
C ASN A 129 -11.76 36.26 -10.36
N THR A 130 -11.62 35.23 -9.52
CA THR A 130 -10.57 35.19 -8.50
C THR A 130 -9.30 34.57 -9.06
N TRP A 131 -8.15 35.02 -8.53
CA TRP A 131 -6.86 34.38 -8.79
C TRP A 131 -6.80 33.02 -8.11
N ARG A 132 -6.37 31.99 -8.84
CA ARG A 132 -6.18 30.63 -8.33
C ARG A 132 -4.83 30.10 -8.76
N GLU A 133 -4.08 29.57 -7.81
CA GLU A 133 -2.83 28.87 -8.08
C GLU A 133 -3.10 27.56 -8.85
N CYS A 134 -2.25 27.28 -9.83
CA CYS A 134 -2.26 26.07 -10.63
C CYS A 134 -0.83 25.62 -10.96
N ARG A 135 -0.68 24.33 -11.23
CA ARG A 135 0.55 23.75 -11.79
C ARG A 135 0.45 23.81 -13.30
N ALA A 136 1.24 24.68 -13.91
CA ALA A 136 1.29 24.87 -15.34
C ALA A 136 2.32 23.93 -15.98
N VAL A 137 1.93 23.27 -17.08
CA VAL A 137 2.77 22.40 -17.90
C VAL A 137 2.65 22.83 -19.35
N LEU A 138 3.77 23.27 -19.94
CA LEU A 138 3.87 23.58 -21.36
C LEU A 138 4.45 22.36 -22.10
N SER A 139 3.64 21.77 -22.97
CA SER A 139 4.05 20.69 -23.87
C SER A 139 4.71 21.25 -25.13
N ALA A 140 5.66 20.51 -25.70
CA ALA A 140 6.29 20.81 -26.98
C ALA A 140 5.30 20.87 -28.15
N ALA A 141 4.16 20.17 -28.06
CA ALA A 141 3.04 20.30 -28.99
C ALA A 141 2.33 21.66 -28.94
N GLY A 142 2.71 22.57 -28.03
CA GLY A 142 2.12 23.90 -27.92
C GLY A 142 0.83 23.93 -27.09
N TYR A 143 0.64 22.98 -26.18
CA TYR A 143 -0.43 23.02 -25.20
C TYR A 143 0.08 23.54 -23.85
N LEU A 144 -0.66 24.47 -23.26
CA LEU A 144 -0.48 24.89 -21.87
C LEU A 144 -1.59 24.26 -21.02
N TYR A 145 -1.21 23.34 -20.14
CA TYR A 145 -2.10 22.69 -19.19
C TYR A 145 -1.97 23.34 -17.82
N CYS A 146 -3.10 23.66 -17.19
CA CYS A 146 -3.14 24.15 -15.82
C CYS A 146 -3.84 23.11 -14.95
N PHE A 147 -3.09 22.44 -14.07
CA PHE A 147 -3.63 21.48 -13.12
C PHE A 147 -3.90 22.12 -11.76
N PRO A 148 -4.84 21.58 -10.98
CA PRO A 148 -5.03 21.98 -9.59
C PRO A 148 -3.71 21.88 -8.81
N ILE A 149 -3.44 22.80 -7.89
CA ILE A 149 -2.23 22.74 -7.06
C ILE A 149 -2.17 21.43 -6.23
N SER A 150 -3.33 20.88 -5.87
CA SER A 150 -3.49 19.61 -5.15
C SER A 150 -3.11 18.38 -5.96
N SER A 151 -2.96 18.50 -7.29
CA SER A 151 -2.57 17.37 -8.16
C SER A 151 -1.16 16.87 -7.89
N GLY A 152 -0.33 17.64 -7.16
CA GLY A 152 1.06 17.29 -6.88
C GLY A 152 1.99 17.37 -8.09
N ILE A 153 1.48 17.53 -9.32
CA ILE A 153 2.30 17.51 -10.55
C ILE A 153 3.45 18.54 -10.44
N GLY A 154 4.69 18.05 -10.55
CA GLY A 154 5.90 18.87 -10.49
C GLY A 154 6.23 19.41 -9.09
N ALA A 155 5.68 18.82 -8.02
CA ALA A 155 6.06 19.15 -6.66
C ALA A 155 7.38 18.48 -6.24
N ASP A 156 7.57 17.23 -6.65
CA ASP A 156 8.72 16.37 -6.37
C ASP A 156 8.85 15.28 -7.45
N GLU A 157 10.01 14.63 -7.56
CA GLU A 157 10.22 13.50 -8.48
C GLU A 157 9.37 12.27 -8.12
N GLN A 158 8.76 12.28 -6.93
CA GLN A 158 8.02 11.17 -6.32
C GLN A 158 6.50 11.38 -6.31
N THR A 159 6.00 12.35 -7.07
CA THR A 159 4.58 12.66 -7.13
C THR A 159 3.77 11.40 -7.51
N ASP A 160 2.84 11.02 -6.64
CA ASP A 160 1.96 9.89 -6.88
C ASP A 160 0.94 10.21 -7.98
N LEU A 161 1.21 9.72 -9.19
CA LEU A 161 0.33 9.86 -10.35
C LEU A 161 -0.88 8.93 -10.31
N ALA A 162 -1.07 8.11 -9.26
CA ALA A 162 -2.22 7.21 -9.14
C ALA A 162 -3.57 7.96 -9.11
N GLN A 163 -3.56 9.25 -8.73
CA GLN A 163 -4.77 10.08 -8.71
C GLN A 163 -5.26 10.51 -10.09
N ASN A 164 -4.49 10.24 -11.16
CA ASN A 164 -4.79 10.62 -12.55
C ASN A 164 -5.40 12.04 -12.67
N PRO A 165 -4.65 13.09 -12.28
CA PRO A 165 -5.18 14.44 -12.23
C PRO A 165 -5.54 14.94 -13.63
N SER A 166 -6.75 15.49 -13.79
CA SER A 166 -7.17 16.18 -15.00
C SER A 166 -6.84 17.67 -14.94
N PRO A 167 -6.43 18.33 -16.04
CA PRO A 167 -6.19 19.75 -16.04
C PRO A 167 -7.50 20.54 -15.90
N ASP A 168 -7.49 21.61 -15.11
CA ASP A 168 -8.61 22.55 -15.01
C ASP A 168 -8.81 23.31 -16.33
N VAL A 169 -7.71 23.60 -17.02
CA VAL A 169 -7.70 24.28 -18.32
C VAL A 169 -6.61 23.68 -19.20
N SER A 170 -6.94 23.48 -20.48
CA SER A 170 -6.00 23.13 -21.54
C SER A 170 -6.10 24.17 -22.64
N ILE A 171 -5.02 24.90 -22.91
CA ILE A 171 -4.99 25.98 -23.91
C ILE A 171 -4.08 25.56 -25.06
N TYR A 172 -4.59 25.57 -26.28
CA TYR A 172 -3.80 25.28 -27.47
C TYR A 172 -3.25 26.58 -28.08
N LEU A 173 -1.95 26.80 -27.93
CA LEU A 173 -1.30 28.10 -28.17
C LEU A 173 -1.30 28.52 -29.63
N ALA A 174 -1.32 27.58 -30.58
CA ALA A 174 -1.34 27.91 -32.01
C ALA A 174 -2.63 28.65 -32.45
N HIS A 175 -3.72 28.52 -31.68
CA HIS A 175 -4.95 29.29 -31.86
C HIS A 175 -5.04 30.52 -30.95
N CYS A 176 -4.02 30.82 -30.17
CA CYS A 176 -4.00 31.97 -29.29
C CYS A 176 -3.10 33.09 -29.83
N THR A 177 -3.30 34.29 -29.31
CA THR A 177 -2.38 35.41 -29.41
C THR A 177 -1.89 35.73 -28.00
N LEU A 178 -0.57 35.86 -27.86
CA LEU A 178 0.06 36.22 -26.59
C LEU A 178 0.10 37.75 -26.47
N GLY A 179 -0.52 38.29 -25.42
CA GLY A 179 -0.52 39.70 -25.08
C GLY A 179 0.82 40.17 -24.51
N ALA A 180 1.00 41.48 -24.42
CA ALA A 180 2.15 42.07 -23.74
C ALA A 180 2.20 41.62 -22.26
N HIS A 181 3.41 41.45 -21.75
CA HIS A 181 3.61 41.20 -20.32
C HIS A 181 3.69 42.52 -19.54
N SER A 182 3.53 42.46 -18.22
CA SER A 182 3.61 43.65 -17.38
C SER A 182 5.01 44.30 -17.39
N VAL A 183 5.01 45.64 -17.35
CA VAL A 183 6.22 46.47 -17.31
C VAL A 183 6.94 46.38 -15.97
N GLU A 184 8.19 46.83 -15.92
CA GLU A 184 8.98 46.81 -14.70
C GLU A 184 8.38 47.73 -13.63
N GLY A 185 8.27 47.26 -12.38
CA GLY A 185 7.63 48.00 -11.29
C GLY A 185 6.09 47.91 -11.24
N ALA A 186 5.46 47.15 -12.14
CA ALA A 186 4.03 46.88 -12.06
C ALA A 186 3.65 46.11 -10.78
N ALA A 187 2.44 46.36 -10.26
CA ALA A 187 1.94 45.71 -9.05
C ALA A 187 1.75 44.18 -9.21
N GLU A 188 1.61 43.69 -10.44
CA GLU A 188 1.46 42.27 -10.75
C GLU A 188 2.43 41.85 -11.87
N ASN A 189 3.00 40.65 -11.75
CA ASN A 189 3.83 40.02 -12.79
C ASN A 189 2.93 39.19 -13.71
N SER A 190 2.15 39.85 -14.57
CA SER A 190 1.06 39.23 -15.34
C SER A 190 1.21 39.39 -16.85
N PHE A 191 0.56 38.49 -17.59
CA PHE A 191 0.40 38.52 -19.04
C PHE A 191 -0.95 37.90 -19.40
N GLU A 192 -1.38 38.14 -20.64
CA GLU A 192 -2.67 37.69 -21.12
C GLU A 192 -2.52 36.77 -22.34
N ILE A 193 -3.30 35.68 -22.38
CA ILE A 193 -3.44 34.83 -23.55
C ILE A 193 -4.87 34.97 -24.05
N THR A 194 -5.04 35.37 -25.31
CA THR A 194 -6.35 35.49 -25.94
C THR A 194 -6.51 34.44 -27.02
N GLU A 195 -7.54 33.61 -26.92
CA GLU A 195 -7.88 32.65 -27.97
C GLU A 195 -8.52 33.36 -29.17
N ARG A 196 -8.02 33.04 -30.36
CA ARG A 196 -8.59 33.51 -31.63
C ARG A 196 -9.95 32.85 -31.81
N ALA A 197 -10.95 33.63 -32.21
CA ALA A 197 -12.26 33.08 -32.52
C ALA A 197 -12.13 32.00 -33.61
N VAL A 198 -12.65 30.80 -33.32
CA VAL A 198 -12.89 29.78 -34.35
C VAL A 198 -14.21 30.16 -35.01
N ASP A 199 -14.19 30.46 -36.31
CA ASP A 199 -15.39 30.77 -37.12
C ASP A 199 -16.25 29.52 -37.38
N GLY A 200 -16.59 28.79 -36.32
CA GLY A 200 -17.27 27.50 -36.33
C GLY A 200 -18.62 27.57 -35.62
N GLY A 201 -19.64 28.07 -36.32
CA GLY A 201 -21.03 27.72 -36.04
C GLY A 201 -21.84 28.69 -35.16
N GLY A 202 -22.39 29.72 -35.79
CA GLY A 202 -23.59 30.42 -35.31
C GLY A 202 -23.38 31.83 -34.77
N LEU A 203 -24.40 32.67 -34.97
CA LEU A 203 -24.43 34.13 -34.75
C LEU A 203 -24.15 34.59 -33.29
N PHE A 204 -23.97 33.67 -32.33
CA PHE A 204 -23.89 33.95 -30.89
C PHE A 204 -22.61 33.44 -30.18
N ARG A 205 -21.60 32.94 -30.91
CA ARG A 205 -20.35 32.44 -30.29
C ARG A 205 -19.09 33.20 -30.70
N LYS A 206 -19.14 34.54 -30.78
CA LYS A 206 -17.93 35.38 -30.86
C LYS A 206 -17.43 35.72 -29.46
N SER A 207 -17.15 34.72 -28.64
CA SER A 207 -16.54 34.94 -27.33
C SER A 207 -15.05 34.63 -27.42
N HIS A 208 -14.22 35.63 -27.19
CA HIS A 208 -12.79 35.45 -27.04
C HIS A 208 -12.53 34.90 -25.64
N HIS A 209 -12.02 33.67 -25.53
CA HIS A 209 -11.55 33.19 -24.24
C HIS A 209 -10.24 33.89 -23.91
N ARG A 210 -10.27 34.65 -22.83
CA ARG A 210 -9.16 35.45 -22.33
C ARG A 210 -8.65 34.84 -21.04
N TYR A 211 -7.38 34.50 -21.00
CA TYR A 211 -6.72 33.93 -19.84
C TYR A 211 -5.73 34.94 -19.28
N GLN A 212 -6.06 35.52 -18.13
CA GLN A 212 -5.13 36.35 -17.36
C GLN A 212 -4.32 35.43 -16.45
N ILE A 213 -3.00 35.49 -16.61
CA ILE A 213 -2.05 34.64 -15.90
C ILE A 213 -1.02 35.55 -15.23
N ARG A 214 -0.62 35.21 -14.00
CA ARG A 214 0.48 35.86 -13.29
C ARG A 214 1.44 34.83 -12.72
N ALA A 215 2.70 35.20 -12.61
CA ALA A 215 3.73 34.40 -11.98
C ALA A 215 4.16 35.02 -10.65
N ALA A 216 4.81 34.23 -9.79
CA ALA A 216 5.26 34.70 -8.48
C ALA A 216 6.35 35.78 -8.59
N THR A 217 7.24 35.67 -9.57
CA THR A 217 8.35 36.60 -9.79
C THR A 217 8.36 37.12 -11.22
N ARG A 218 8.97 38.30 -11.42
CA ARG A 218 9.14 38.91 -12.74
C ARG A 218 9.95 38.01 -13.68
N ASP A 219 11.05 37.45 -13.18
CA ASP A 219 11.92 36.57 -13.97
C ASP A 219 11.17 35.32 -14.44
N ASP A 220 10.34 34.72 -13.58
CA ASP A 220 9.54 33.56 -13.97
C ASP A 220 8.47 33.95 -14.98
N MET A 221 7.80 35.09 -14.80
CA MET A 221 6.85 35.65 -15.77
C MET A 221 7.50 35.81 -17.15
N LEU A 222 8.65 36.48 -17.23
CA LEU A 222 9.36 36.72 -18.50
C LEU A 222 9.76 35.40 -19.16
N ALA A 223 10.23 34.46 -18.36
CA ALA A 223 10.70 33.18 -18.87
C ALA A 223 9.52 32.28 -19.32
N TRP A 224 8.34 32.38 -18.68
CA TRP A 224 7.10 31.79 -19.19
C TRP A 224 6.65 32.46 -20.48
N TRP A 225 6.64 33.79 -20.53
CA TRP A 225 6.23 34.56 -21.70
C TRP A 225 7.10 34.24 -22.92
N GLN A 226 8.42 34.18 -22.74
CA GLN A 226 9.38 33.77 -23.78
C GLN A 226 9.20 32.32 -24.25
N ALA A 227 8.79 31.41 -23.35
CA ALA A 227 8.52 30.03 -23.73
C ALA A 227 7.22 29.94 -24.55
N LEU A 228 6.18 30.71 -24.16
CA LEU A 228 4.89 30.75 -24.83
C LEU A 228 4.95 31.45 -26.19
N SER A 229 5.76 32.50 -26.35
CA SER A 229 5.90 33.26 -27.60
C SER A 229 6.49 32.43 -28.75
N LYS A 230 7.15 31.31 -28.45
CA LYS A 230 7.61 30.34 -29.46
C LYS A 230 6.46 29.54 -30.09
N HIS A 231 5.32 29.45 -29.40
CA HIS A 231 4.16 28.66 -29.83
C HIS A 231 2.93 29.50 -30.20
N ALA A 232 2.86 30.76 -29.75
CA ALA A 232 1.79 31.69 -30.07
C ALA A 232 2.33 33.01 -30.65
N PRO A 233 1.72 33.58 -31.70
CA PRO A 233 2.09 34.90 -32.19
C PRO A 233 1.82 35.98 -31.14
N THR A 234 2.79 36.87 -30.93
CA THR A 234 2.66 38.03 -30.04
C THR A 234 1.81 39.13 -30.69
N SER A 235 0.89 39.74 -29.94
CA SER A 235 0.14 40.91 -30.40
C SER A 235 1.02 42.16 -30.43
N LEU A 236 1.71 42.41 -31.56
CA LEU A 236 2.53 43.62 -31.79
C LEU A 236 1.77 44.94 -31.61
N LYS A 237 0.42 44.91 -31.62
CA LYS A 237 -0.43 46.10 -31.50
C LYS A 237 -0.60 46.63 -30.09
N GLU A 238 -0.18 45.90 -29.05
CA GLU A 238 -0.37 46.31 -27.65
C GLU A 238 0.93 46.78 -26.97
N GLU A 239 2.12 46.41 -27.48
CA GLU A 239 3.38 47.01 -27.01
C GLU A 239 3.45 48.51 -27.35
N GLU A 240 3.02 48.90 -28.55
CA GLU A 240 2.93 50.31 -28.96
C GLU A 240 1.84 51.08 -28.17
N ALA A 241 0.68 50.45 -27.94
CA ALA A 241 -0.43 51.07 -27.20
C ALA A 241 -0.20 51.16 -25.68
N ALA A 242 0.57 50.26 -25.09
CA ALA A 242 0.96 50.33 -23.68
C ALA A 242 2.01 51.41 -23.44
N ALA A 243 2.95 51.60 -24.39
CA ALA A 243 3.91 52.69 -24.36
C ALA A 243 3.22 54.07 -24.47
N GLU A 244 2.24 54.23 -25.38
CA GLU A 244 1.47 55.47 -25.53
C GLU A 244 0.65 55.82 -24.27
N LYS A 245 -0.03 54.84 -23.64
CA LYS A 245 -0.82 55.09 -22.42
C LYS A 245 0.03 55.45 -21.20
N GLU A 246 1.27 54.98 -21.15
CA GLU A 246 2.20 55.32 -20.07
C GLU A 246 2.82 56.71 -20.27
N GLU A 247 3.03 57.13 -21.53
CA GLU A 247 3.40 58.52 -21.85
C GLU A 247 2.27 59.50 -21.50
N GLU A 248 1.01 59.20 -21.84
CA GLU A 248 -0.15 60.03 -21.46
C GLU A 248 -0.27 60.17 -19.93
N LYS A 249 -0.08 59.07 -19.17
CA LYS A 249 -0.16 59.10 -17.71
C LYS A 249 0.98 59.91 -17.07
N LYS A 250 2.20 59.82 -17.60
CA LYS A 250 3.34 60.64 -17.16
C LYS A 250 3.16 62.11 -17.50
N GLU A 251 2.48 62.42 -18.61
CA GLU A 251 2.18 63.80 -19.00
C GLU A 251 1.07 64.42 -18.13
N GLU A 252 0.07 63.64 -17.70
CA GLU A 252 -0.94 64.08 -16.74
C GLU A 252 -0.37 64.30 -15.33
N GLU A 253 0.46 63.39 -14.80
CA GLU A 253 1.13 63.57 -13.50
C GLU A 253 2.02 64.81 -13.48
N LYS A 254 2.72 65.10 -14.60
CA LYS A 254 3.55 66.31 -14.73
C LYS A 254 2.71 67.60 -14.78
N LYS A 255 1.53 67.57 -15.41
CA LYS A 255 0.60 68.72 -15.45
C LYS A 255 -0.04 68.98 -14.09
N GLU A 256 -0.36 67.95 -13.32
CA GLU A 256 -0.85 68.11 -11.94
C GLU A 256 0.23 68.66 -11.00
N GLU A 257 1.50 68.26 -11.16
CA GLU A 257 2.60 68.78 -10.36
C GLU A 257 2.92 70.26 -10.66
N GLU A 258 2.86 70.68 -11.93
CA GLU A 258 2.99 72.11 -12.31
C GLU A 258 1.82 72.97 -11.83
N ALA A 259 0.60 72.43 -11.80
CA ALA A 259 -0.58 73.14 -11.30
C ALA A 259 -0.59 73.28 -9.77
N ALA A 260 0.10 72.40 -9.04
CA ALA A 260 0.24 72.47 -7.58
C ALA A 260 1.36 73.44 -7.12
N ALA A 261 2.20 73.93 -8.04
CA ALA A 261 3.32 74.82 -7.77
C ALA A 261 3.06 76.31 -8.08
N GLN A 262 1.86 76.67 -8.52
CA GLN A 262 1.37 78.06 -8.69
C GLN A 262 0.34 78.43 -7.62
#